data_AF-A0AAW9RDQ0-F1
#
_entry.id   AF-A0AAW9RDQ0-F1
#
_cell.length_a   1.000
_cell.length_b   1.000
_cell.length_c   1.000
_cell.angle_alpha   90.00
_cell.angle_beta   90.00
_cell.angle_gamma   90.00
#
_symmetry.space_group_name_H-M   'P 1'
#
loop_
_entity.id
_entity.type
_entity.pdbx_description
1 polymer ?
#
loop_
_entity_poly.entity_id
_entity_poly.type
_entity_poly.pdbx_seq_one_letter_code
_entity_poly.pdbx_strand_id
1 'polypeptide(L)'
;MGANFDNYPSAVQGEWTGHLQRIPSGHHRLVSITPISIDRNGLAPYLGNEGAQPLAVLGEPWSSVDFSTPEVLQAFLNHARVVIEVFTPDILVVGIEVNLLRKLAPRDWADYVEFQRQVYQTLRAENRSLTLMLSFTAADMLDDWSDTDTATQRQALRDVEDYTEIFGISIYPYLTRHLTGPLPENLFTELAGLSSRPYAITETGYFAAEQTFEIGPELTVTFEGTPQKQQDWLAWVLREADRRDYRFVINFVNRDYDALCEVAMCTDAQRDWQATGLINAAGNPRPALETWENDLARPLRR
;
A
#
# COMPACT_ATOMS: atom_id res chain seq x y z
N MET A 1 27.05 -12.08 -2.97
CA MET A 1 26.68 -12.94 -4.12
C MET A 1 25.63 -12.19 -4.92
N GLY A 2 25.69 -12.23 -6.26
CA GLY A 2 24.72 -11.52 -7.10
C GLY A 2 23.30 -12.04 -6.84
N ALA A 3 22.34 -11.12 -6.77
CA ALA A 3 20.94 -11.46 -6.63
C ALA A 3 20.46 -12.02 -7.97
N ASN A 4 20.03 -13.29 -8.01
CA ASN A 4 19.41 -13.93 -9.16
C ASN A 4 18.08 -14.51 -8.68
N PHE A 5 17.03 -14.39 -9.49
CA PHE A 5 15.73 -15.00 -9.23
C PHE A 5 15.81 -16.51 -8.97
N ASP A 6 16.74 -17.22 -9.62
CA ASP A 6 16.96 -18.66 -9.40
C ASP A 6 17.37 -19.01 -7.96
N ASN A 7 17.87 -18.03 -7.19
CA ASN A 7 18.28 -18.22 -5.80
C ASN A 7 17.12 -18.06 -4.81
N TYR A 8 15.92 -17.67 -5.26
CA TYR A 8 14.75 -17.57 -4.39
C TYR A 8 14.20 -18.96 -4.04
N PRO A 9 13.49 -19.11 -2.91
CA PRO A 9 12.73 -20.32 -2.63
C PRO A 9 11.75 -20.63 -3.77
N SER A 10 11.52 -21.92 -4.05
CA SER A 10 10.70 -22.35 -5.19
C SER A 10 9.24 -21.88 -5.08
N ALA A 11 8.73 -21.76 -3.85
CA ALA A 11 7.41 -21.18 -3.59
C ALA A 11 7.31 -19.74 -4.11
N VAL A 12 8.31 -18.90 -3.81
CA VAL A 12 8.36 -17.51 -4.27
C VAL A 12 8.51 -17.44 -5.79
N GLN A 13 9.36 -18.30 -6.37
CA GLN A 13 9.51 -18.36 -7.83
C GLN A 13 8.19 -18.72 -8.52
N GLY A 14 7.46 -19.70 -7.99
CA GLY A 14 6.16 -20.12 -8.50
C GLY A 14 5.11 -19.02 -8.40
N GLU A 15 5.04 -18.32 -7.27
CA GLU A 15 4.15 -17.18 -7.05
C GLU A 15 4.41 -16.07 -8.08
N TRP A 16 5.67 -15.62 -8.20
CA TRP A 16 6.05 -14.54 -9.11
C TRP A 16 5.81 -14.90 -10.57
N THR A 17 6.12 -16.13 -10.97
CA THR A 17 5.81 -16.64 -12.31
C THR A 17 4.30 -16.64 -12.57
N GLY A 18 3.50 -17.04 -11.58
CA GLY A 18 2.04 -17.00 -11.66
C GLY A 18 1.50 -15.58 -11.82
N HIS A 19 2.09 -14.59 -11.14
CA HIS A 19 1.72 -13.19 -11.33
C HIS A 19 2.05 -12.71 -12.75
N LEU A 20 3.26 -12.96 -13.25
CA LEU A 20 3.67 -12.57 -14.59
C LEU A 20 2.74 -13.10 -15.68
N GLN A 21 2.24 -14.34 -15.54
CA GLN A 21 1.30 -14.94 -16.48
C GLN A 21 -0.09 -14.28 -16.49
N ARG A 22 -0.45 -13.53 -15.44
CA ARG A 22 -1.75 -12.86 -15.28
C ARG A 22 -1.71 -11.37 -15.60
N ILE A 23 -0.53 -10.79 -15.83
CA ILE A 23 -0.41 -9.37 -16.20
C ILE A 23 -0.94 -9.20 -17.62
N PRO A 24 -2.00 -8.39 -17.84
CA PRO A 24 -2.49 -8.13 -19.18
C PRO A 24 -1.45 -7.39 -20.04
N SER A 25 -1.36 -7.74 -21.32
CA SER A 25 -0.45 -7.07 -22.26
C SER A 25 -0.80 -5.60 -22.41
N GLY A 26 0.22 -4.73 -22.46
CA GLY A 26 0.07 -3.29 -22.65
C GLY A 26 -0.35 -2.49 -21.41
N HIS A 27 -0.51 -3.14 -20.24
CA HIS A 27 -0.78 -2.44 -18.99
C HIS A 27 0.51 -1.90 -18.37
N HIS A 28 0.41 -0.73 -17.73
CA HIS A 28 1.47 -0.24 -16.85
C HIS A 28 1.59 -1.13 -15.61
N ARG A 29 2.82 -1.36 -15.17
CA ARG A 29 3.17 -2.25 -14.07
C ARG A 29 3.68 -1.44 -12.89
N LEU A 30 2.88 -1.44 -11.83
CA LEU A 30 3.30 -1.01 -10.52
C LEU A 30 3.65 -2.25 -9.70
N VAL A 31 4.83 -2.25 -9.07
CA VAL A 31 5.24 -3.30 -8.14
C VAL A 31 5.57 -2.65 -6.81
N SER A 32 5.07 -3.21 -5.72
CA SER A 32 5.29 -2.71 -4.38
C SER A 32 6.10 -3.70 -3.56
N ILE A 33 7.20 -3.22 -2.99
CA ILE A 33 8.04 -3.95 -2.03
C ILE A 33 8.30 -3.06 -0.83
N THR A 34 8.59 -3.68 0.31
CA THR A 34 8.87 -2.94 1.54
C THR A 34 9.86 -3.70 2.41
N PRO A 35 10.80 -3.01 3.09
CA PRO A 35 11.67 -3.61 4.10
C PRO A 35 10.96 -3.69 5.46
N ILE A 36 9.72 -3.21 5.57
CA ILE A 36 8.95 -3.10 6.82
C ILE A 36 8.03 -4.32 6.96
N SER A 37 7.88 -4.84 8.19
CA SER A 37 6.95 -5.92 8.52
C SER A 37 5.49 -5.58 8.17
N ILE A 38 4.65 -6.61 8.03
CA ILE A 38 3.21 -6.43 7.82
C ILE A 38 2.57 -5.65 8.98
N ASP A 39 3.06 -5.88 10.21
CA ASP A 39 2.64 -5.19 11.43
C ASP A 39 3.22 -3.77 11.56
N ARG A 40 4.03 -3.33 10.59
CA ARG A 40 4.61 -1.98 10.51
C ARG A 40 5.45 -1.59 11.72
N ASN A 41 6.05 -2.56 12.41
CA ASN A 41 6.72 -2.38 13.69
C ASN A 41 8.19 -2.86 13.70
N GLY A 42 8.77 -3.10 12.52
CA GLY A 42 10.16 -3.54 12.39
C GLY A 42 10.48 -4.02 10.97
N LEU A 43 11.57 -4.77 10.83
CA LEU A 43 12.00 -5.36 9.56
C LEU A 43 11.03 -6.43 9.06
N ALA A 44 10.89 -6.50 7.73
CA ALA A 44 10.16 -7.55 7.06
C ALA A 44 10.79 -8.92 7.35
N PRO A 45 9.97 -9.98 7.48
CA PRO A 45 10.45 -11.34 7.68
C PRO A 45 11.22 -11.87 6.45
N TYR A 46 11.96 -12.95 6.65
CA TYR A 46 12.54 -13.72 5.56
C TYR A 46 11.43 -14.44 4.78
N LEU A 47 11.45 -14.33 3.45
CA LEU A 47 10.56 -15.10 2.58
C LEU A 47 11.21 -16.46 2.29
N GLY A 48 10.72 -17.51 2.97
CA GLY A 48 11.15 -18.89 2.80
C GLY A 48 10.18 -19.73 1.95
N ASN A 49 10.42 -21.05 1.87
CA ASN A 49 9.52 -21.98 1.16
C ASN A 49 8.14 -22.13 1.84
N GLU A 50 8.05 -21.82 3.13
CA GLU A 50 6.83 -21.91 3.93
C GLU A 50 6.16 -20.53 4.10
N GLY A 51 6.57 -19.53 3.31
CA GLY A 51 6.12 -18.15 3.42
C GLY A 51 7.02 -17.32 4.34
N ALA A 52 6.43 -16.32 5.00
CA ALA A 52 7.12 -15.40 5.89
C ALA A 52 7.61 -16.10 7.16
N GLN A 53 8.92 -16.04 7.42
CA GLN A 53 9.58 -16.63 8.59
C GLN A 53 10.41 -15.57 9.33
N PRO A 54 10.54 -15.66 10.67
CA PRO A 54 11.38 -14.73 11.43
C PRO A 54 12.82 -14.72 10.91
N LEU A 55 13.48 -13.56 10.85
CA LEU A 55 14.87 -13.46 10.39
C LEU A 55 15.84 -14.35 11.18
N ALA A 56 15.54 -14.61 12.47
CA ALA A 56 16.34 -15.46 13.34
C ALA A 56 16.52 -16.91 12.84
N VAL A 57 15.65 -17.41 11.94
CA VAL A 57 15.83 -18.74 11.33
C VAL A 57 17.09 -18.82 10.45
N LEU A 58 17.63 -17.68 10.03
CA LEU A 58 18.86 -17.57 9.24
C LEU A 58 20.13 -17.58 10.11
N GLY A 59 20.00 -17.51 11.44
CA GLY A 59 21.12 -17.40 12.38
C GLY A 59 21.81 -16.03 12.35
N GLU A 60 23.00 -15.93 12.96
CA GLU A 60 23.76 -14.67 12.97
C GLU A 60 24.25 -14.28 11.55
N PRO A 61 24.21 -12.99 11.17
CA PRO A 61 23.80 -11.84 12.01
C PRO A 61 22.29 -11.60 12.10
N TRP A 62 21.48 -12.27 11.27
CA TRP A 62 20.04 -12.02 11.04
C TRP A 62 19.14 -12.12 12.28
N SER A 63 19.60 -12.76 13.35
CA SER A 63 18.91 -12.79 14.65
C SER A 63 18.88 -11.45 15.38
N SER A 64 19.74 -10.49 15.02
CA SER A 64 19.90 -9.23 15.77
C SER A 64 20.00 -7.97 14.89
N VAL A 65 19.75 -8.08 13.59
CA VAL A 65 19.86 -6.95 12.66
C VAL A 65 18.72 -5.94 12.79
N ASP A 66 19.00 -4.72 12.36
CA ASP A 66 18.08 -3.59 12.27
C ASP A 66 18.28 -2.82 10.94
N PHE A 67 17.53 -1.73 10.73
CA PHE A 67 17.66 -0.90 9.52
C PHE A 67 19.06 -0.28 9.33
N SER A 68 19.82 -0.10 10.41
CA SER A 68 21.18 0.47 10.36
C SER A 68 22.23 -0.57 9.94
N THR A 69 21.88 -1.85 9.99
CA THR A 69 22.80 -2.95 9.69
C THR A 69 23.10 -3.03 8.18
N PRO A 70 24.36 -2.93 7.74
CA PRO A 70 24.73 -2.89 6.31
C PRO A 70 24.22 -4.07 5.48
N GLU A 71 24.17 -5.26 6.08
CA GLU A 71 23.67 -6.48 5.45
C GLU A 71 22.18 -6.37 5.07
N VAL A 72 21.38 -5.65 5.86
CA VAL A 72 19.96 -5.42 5.59
C VAL A 72 19.78 -4.52 4.37
N LEU A 73 20.54 -3.42 4.29
CA LEU A 73 20.56 -2.55 3.10
C LEU A 73 20.96 -3.33 1.85
N GLN A 74 22.04 -4.11 1.94
CA GLN A 74 22.52 -4.89 0.81
C GLN A 74 21.51 -5.96 0.38
N ALA A 75 20.85 -6.64 1.33
CA ALA A 75 19.84 -7.65 1.04
C ALA A 75 18.60 -7.04 0.40
N PHE A 76 18.11 -5.89 0.88
CA PHE A 76 16.96 -5.22 0.29
C PHE A 76 17.26 -4.68 -1.11
N LEU A 77 18.43 -4.07 -1.33
CA LEU A 77 18.86 -3.65 -2.66
C LEU A 77 18.95 -4.82 -3.64
N ASN A 78 19.48 -5.96 -3.18
CA ASN A 78 19.52 -7.18 -3.97
C ASN A 78 18.11 -7.68 -4.31
N HIS A 79 17.19 -7.68 -3.34
CA HIS A 79 15.79 -8.01 -3.56
C HIS A 79 15.15 -7.08 -4.61
N ALA A 80 15.29 -5.78 -4.45
CA ALA A 80 14.78 -4.78 -5.38
C ALA A 80 15.32 -4.96 -6.81
N ARG A 81 16.62 -5.25 -6.97
CA ARG A 81 17.21 -5.53 -8.29
C ARG A 81 16.58 -6.74 -8.97
N VAL A 82 16.36 -7.84 -8.23
CA VAL A 82 15.67 -9.02 -8.78
C VAL A 82 14.23 -8.68 -9.15
N VAL A 83 13.51 -7.93 -8.30
CA VAL A 83 12.14 -7.49 -8.60
C VAL A 83 12.10 -6.65 -9.88
N ILE A 84 13.04 -5.73 -10.06
CA ILE A 84 13.14 -4.90 -11.27
C ILE A 84 13.43 -5.78 -12.49
N GLU A 85 14.35 -6.74 -12.39
CA GLU A 85 14.68 -7.66 -13.48
C GLU A 85 13.50 -8.54 -13.89
N VAL A 86 12.81 -9.14 -12.91
CA VAL A 86 11.70 -10.07 -13.14
C VAL A 86 10.46 -9.34 -13.67
N PHE A 87 10.04 -8.27 -12.99
CA PHE A 87 8.76 -7.64 -13.27
C PHE A 87 8.85 -6.46 -14.23
N THR A 88 10.05 -5.92 -14.47
CA THR A 88 10.30 -4.73 -15.30
C THR A 88 9.26 -3.61 -15.08
N PRO A 89 9.08 -3.15 -13.83
CA PRO A 89 8.03 -2.20 -13.48
C PRO A 89 8.18 -0.84 -14.17
N ASP A 90 7.06 -0.17 -14.41
CA ASP A 90 7.03 1.26 -14.75
C ASP A 90 7.22 2.13 -13.49
N ILE A 91 6.66 1.66 -12.37
CA ILE A 91 6.75 2.29 -11.04
C ILE A 91 7.08 1.24 -9.99
N LEU A 92 8.10 1.50 -9.16
CA LEU A 92 8.46 0.65 -8.03
C LEU A 92 8.21 1.40 -6.72
N VAL A 93 7.32 0.85 -5.89
CA VAL A 93 7.14 1.30 -4.50
C VAL A 93 8.19 0.58 -3.65
N VAL A 94 9.04 1.33 -2.96
CA VAL A 94 10.17 0.78 -2.19
C VAL A 94 9.98 0.92 -0.68
N GLY A 95 8.78 1.30 -0.25
CA GLY A 95 8.33 1.38 1.13
C GLY A 95 6.82 1.57 1.15
N ILE A 96 6.13 0.70 1.88
CA ILE A 96 4.65 0.68 1.93
C ILE A 96 4.20 1.25 3.27
N GLU A 97 3.35 2.27 3.22
CA GLU A 97 2.70 2.92 4.38
C GLU A 97 3.70 3.27 5.49
N VAL A 98 4.79 3.91 5.10
CA VAL A 98 6.03 3.99 5.87
C VAL A 98 5.86 4.76 7.18
N ASN A 99 4.92 5.72 7.22
CA ASN A 99 4.62 6.51 8.42
C ASN A 99 4.00 5.68 9.55
N LEU A 100 3.47 4.49 9.26
CA LEU A 100 3.05 3.56 10.32
C LEU A 100 4.25 3.03 11.13
N LEU A 101 5.44 2.92 10.55
CA LEU A 101 6.66 2.60 11.29
C LEU A 101 6.97 3.71 12.31
N ARG A 102 6.79 4.98 11.93
CA ARG A 102 6.94 6.10 12.86
C ARG A 102 5.97 5.99 14.05
N LYS A 103 4.75 5.51 13.81
CA LYS A 103 3.72 5.31 14.85
C LYS A 103 4.07 4.14 15.77
N LEU A 104 4.40 2.98 15.20
CA LEU A 104 4.45 1.71 15.92
C LEU A 104 5.86 1.33 16.41
N ALA A 105 6.90 1.80 15.74
CA ALA A 105 8.30 1.62 16.13
C ALA A 105 9.08 2.95 16.00
N PRO A 106 8.73 3.99 16.80
CA PRO A 106 9.32 5.32 16.67
C PRO A 106 10.84 5.36 16.88
N ARG A 107 11.40 4.36 17.56
CA ARG A 107 12.85 4.21 17.79
C ARG A 107 13.60 3.85 16.52
N ASP A 108 12.97 3.13 15.60
CA ASP A 108 13.58 2.63 14.37
C ASP A 108 13.50 3.65 13.22
N TRP A 109 12.68 4.70 13.40
CA TRP A 109 12.36 5.65 12.33
C TRP A 109 13.60 6.36 11.75
N ALA A 110 14.52 6.81 12.60
CA ALA A 110 15.70 7.52 12.14
C ALA A 110 16.61 6.64 11.27
N ASP A 111 16.80 5.38 11.69
CA ASP A 111 17.59 4.40 10.95
C ASP A 111 16.87 4.00 9.66
N TYR A 112 15.54 3.86 9.70
CA TYR A 112 14.72 3.64 8.51
C TYR A 112 14.83 4.77 7.48
N VAL A 113 14.78 6.04 7.90
CA VAL A 113 14.92 7.19 6.98
C VAL A 113 16.27 7.16 6.27
N GLU A 114 17.36 6.89 6.99
CA GLU A 114 18.69 6.80 6.40
C GLU A 114 18.83 5.58 5.48
N PHE A 115 18.34 4.41 5.92
CA PHE A 115 18.24 3.22 5.08
C PHE A 115 17.49 3.51 3.78
N GLN A 116 16.32 4.14 3.88
CA GLN A 116 15.44 4.38 2.73
C GLN A 116 16.06 5.38 1.77
N ARG A 117 16.75 6.41 2.27
CA ARG A 117 17.53 7.35 1.46
C ARG A 117 18.58 6.61 0.64
N GLN A 118 19.37 5.73 1.26
CA GLN A 118 20.41 4.95 0.56
C GLN A 118 19.83 4.00 -0.48
N VAL A 119 18.71 3.34 -0.17
CA VAL A 119 17.96 2.52 -1.14
C VAL A 119 17.58 3.35 -2.36
N TYR A 120 16.95 4.50 -2.11
CA TYR A 120 16.42 5.36 -3.18
C TYR A 120 17.53 5.91 -4.08
N GLN A 121 18.59 6.44 -3.47
CA GLN A 121 19.74 6.98 -4.19
C GLN A 121 20.44 5.90 -5.04
N THR A 122 20.62 4.70 -4.49
CA THR A 122 21.26 3.58 -5.20
C THR A 122 20.40 3.12 -6.37
N LEU A 123 19.12 2.82 -6.14
CA LEU A 123 18.24 2.34 -7.19
C LEU A 123 18.04 3.39 -8.29
N ARG A 124 17.98 4.68 -7.94
CA ARG A 124 17.86 5.76 -8.92
C ARG A 124 19.12 5.92 -9.77
N ALA A 125 20.30 5.76 -9.18
CA ALA A 125 21.56 5.81 -9.91
C ALA A 125 21.65 4.65 -10.93
N GLU A 126 21.17 3.46 -10.55
CA GLU A 126 21.17 2.25 -11.35
C GLU A 126 20.05 2.23 -12.42
N ASN A 127 18.90 2.84 -12.13
CA ASN A 127 17.66 2.72 -12.93
C ASN A 127 17.06 4.10 -13.24
N ARG A 128 17.75 4.91 -14.05
CA ARG A 128 17.37 6.31 -14.30
C ARG A 128 15.97 6.53 -14.91
N SER A 129 15.43 5.53 -15.60
CA SER A 129 14.08 5.58 -16.19
C SER A 129 12.99 5.01 -15.29
N LEU A 130 13.34 4.35 -14.19
CA LEU A 130 12.38 3.78 -13.25
C LEU A 130 11.88 4.88 -12.32
N THR A 131 10.57 5.00 -12.20
CA THR A 131 9.93 5.85 -11.21
C THR A 131 9.89 5.14 -9.88
N LEU A 132 10.41 5.76 -8.83
CA LEU A 132 10.39 5.22 -7.48
C LEU A 132 9.31 5.92 -6.63
N MET A 133 8.72 5.22 -5.67
CA MET A 133 7.65 5.77 -4.82
C MET A 133 7.77 5.26 -3.38
N LEU A 134 7.28 6.05 -2.43
CA LEU A 134 6.92 5.61 -1.08
C LEU A 134 5.41 5.80 -0.89
N SER A 135 4.75 4.90 -0.18
CA SER A 135 3.34 5.10 0.21
C SER A 135 3.17 5.40 1.69
N PHE A 136 2.05 6.04 2.02
CA PHE A 136 1.69 6.56 3.33
C PHE A 136 0.21 6.31 3.62
N THR A 137 -0.16 6.12 4.88
CA THR A 137 -1.57 6.20 5.30
C THR A 137 -1.96 7.67 5.46
N ALA A 138 -2.97 8.11 4.72
CA ALA A 138 -3.47 9.49 4.81
C ALA A 138 -4.01 9.84 6.20
N ALA A 139 -4.78 8.91 6.79
CA ALA A 139 -5.56 9.19 8.00
C ALA A 139 -4.70 9.70 9.16
N ASP A 140 -3.47 9.20 9.27
CA ASP A 140 -2.54 9.60 10.33
C ASP A 140 -1.91 10.99 10.09
N MET A 141 -2.00 11.53 8.87
CA MET A 141 -1.45 12.84 8.50
C MET A 141 -2.51 13.95 8.40
N LEU A 142 -3.78 13.63 8.64
CA LEU A 142 -4.91 14.55 8.54
C LEU A 142 -5.48 14.84 9.95
N ASP A 143 -5.91 16.08 10.17
CA ASP A 143 -6.39 16.51 11.47
C ASP A 143 -7.77 15.89 11.78
N ASP A 144 -7.92 15.27 12.95
CA ASP A 144 -9.13 14.56 13.43
C ASP A 144 -9.52 13.25 12.70
N TRP A 145 -8.63 12.69 11.87
CA TRP A 145 -8.89 11.43 11.15
C TRP A 145 -8.51 10.16 11.93
N SER A 146 -7.51 10.24 12.81
CA SER A 146 -7.07 9.12 13.65
C SER A 146 -6.66 9.57 15.05
N ASP A 147 -6.21 8.63 15.87
CA ASP A 147 -5.74 8.83 17.25
C ASP A 147 -4.27 9.24 17.39
N THR A 148 -3.60 9.48 16.27
CA THR A 148 -2.16 9.76 16.25
C THR A 148 -1.83 11.23 16.49
N ASP A 149 -0.55 11.51 16.73
CA ASP A 149 -0.02 12.88 16.65
C ASP A 149 0.22 13.26 15.18
N THR A 150 -0.74 13.98 14.60
CA THR A 150 -0.71 14.45 13.22
C THR A 150 0.55 15.24 12.88
N ALA A 151 1.09 16.03 13.82
CA ALA A 151 2.31 16.80 13.57
C ALA A 151 3.53 15.88 13.38
N THR A 152 3.64 14.84 14.20
CA THR A 152 4.69 13.81 14.06
C THR A 152 4.56 13.04 12.76
N GLN A 153 3.34 12.74 12.31
CA GLN A 153 3.10 12.00 11.07
C GLN A 153 3.37 12.86 9.82
N ARG A 154 2.99 14.14 9.84
CA ARG A 154 3.39 15.11 8.81
C ARG A 154 4.91 15.31 8.77
N GLN A 155 5.59 15.21 9.92
CA GLN A 155 7.05 15.24 9.95
C GLN A 155 7.66 13.98 9.31
N ALA A 156 7.08 12.79 9.50
CA ALA A 156 7.55 11.57 8.85
C ALA A 156 7.55 11.68 7.32
N LEU A 157 6.54 12.33 6.74
CA LEU A 157 6.53 12.64 5.31
C LEU A 157 7.69 13.59 4.92
N ARG A 158 7.90 14.66 5.70
CA ARG A 158 8.98 15.62 5.45
C ARG A 158 10.38 15.01 5.55
N ASP A 159 10.57 14.04 6.44
CA ASP A 159 11.87 13.38 6.65
C ASP A 159 12.36 12.63 5.40
N VAL A 160 11.45 12.29 4.46
CA VAL A 160 11.75 11.51 3.25
C VAL A 160 11.43 12.25 1.93
N GLU A 161 10.95 13.49 2.02
CA GLU A 161 10.45 14.25 0.86
C GLU A 161 11.54 14.67 -0.14
N ASP A 162 12.76 14.88 0.34
CA ASP A 162 13.87 15.37 -0.47
C ASP A 162 14.30 14.37 -1.55
N TYR A 163 14.21 13.07 -1.27
CA TYR A 163 14.54 12.01 -2.23
C TYR A 163 13.32 11.33 -2.87
N THR A 164 12.09 11.55 -2.40
CA THR A 164 10.90 10.87 -2.95
C THR A 164 10.32 11.59 -4.18
N GLU A 165 10.09 10.85 -5.27
CA GLU A 165 9.53 11.36 -6.54
C GLU A 165 8.01 11.49 -6.54
N ILE A 166 7.31 10.50 -5.97
CA ILE A 166 5.85 10.45 -5.87
C ILE A 166 5.49 10.01 -4.45
N PHE A 167 4.45 10.61 -3.88
CA PHE A 167 3.82 10.13 -2.66
C PHE A 167 2.56 9.31 -2.96
N GLY A 168 2.64 8.02 -2.66
CA GLY A 168 1.50 7.12 -2.67
C GLY A 168 0.65 7.31 -1.42
N ILE A 169 -0.66 7.40 -1.59
CA ILE A 169 -1.61 7.62 -0.51
C ILE A 169 -2.54 6.41 -0.40
N SER A 170 -2.51 5.76 0.76
CA SER A 170 -3.49 4.80 1.21
C SER A 170 -4.57 5.54 2.01
N ILE A 171 -5.83 5.45 1.58
CA ILE A 171 -6.95 6.09 2.25
C ILE A 171 -8.23 5.26 2.15
N TYR A 172 -8.72 4.84 3.30
CA TYR A 172 -9.97 4.11 3.46
C TYR A 172 -10.81 4.80 4.52
N PRO A 173 -11.85 5.57 4.16
CA PRO A 173 -12.62 6.33 5.14
C PRO A 173 -13.13 5.50 6.32
N TYR A 174 -13.48 4.24 6.06
CA TYR A 174 -13.98 3.31 7.07
C TYR A 174 -12.92 2.82 8.07
N LEU A 175 -11.62 3.00 7.79
CA LEU A 175 -10.53 2.71 8.72
C LEU A 175 -10.09 3.95 9.51
N THR A 176 -10.98 4.94 9.66
CA THR A 176 -10.70 6.23 10.29
C THR A 176 -11.78 6.57 11.32
N ARG A 177 -11.61 7.65 12.06
CA ARG A 177 -12.63 8.17 12.98
C ARG A 177 -13.98 8.47 12.30
N HIS A 178 -14.00 8.65 10.99
CA HIS A 178 -15.22 8.90 10.23
C HIS A 178 -16.03 7.63 9.95
N LEU A 179 -15.42 6.45 10.01
CA LEU A 179 -16.07 5.18 9.65
C LEU A 179 -16.80 5.31 8.29
N THR A 180 -18.12 5.11 8.28
CA THR A 180 -18.99 5.30 7.10
C THR A 180 -19.85 6.56 7.15
N GLY A 181 -19.51 7.48 8.05
CA GLY A 181 -20.16 8.76 8.26
C GLY A 181 -19.70 9.84 7.27
N PRO A 182 -20.20 11.09 7.45
CA PRO A 182 -19.82 12.22 6.61
C PRO A 182 -18.31 12.49 6.66
N LEU A 183 -17.74 12.77 5.48
CA LEU A 183 -16.33 13.10 5.32
C LEU A 183 -16.14 14.62 5.17
N PRO A 184 -15.05 15.19 5.73
CA PRO A 184 -14.71 16.59 5.53
C PRO A 184 -14.55 16.94 4.04
N GLU A 185 -15.28 17.95 3.56
CA GLU A 185 -15.24 18.39 2.15
C GLU A 185 -13.83 18.84 1.70
N ASN A 186 -13.00 19.27 2.66
CA ASN A 186 -11.65 19.74 2.42
C ASN A 186 -10.59 18.62 2.39
N LEU A 187 -10.96 17.33 2.52
CA LEU A 187 -10.04 16.18 2.53
C LEU A 187 -8.91 16.29 1.50
N PHE A 188 -9.24 16.37 0.21
CA PHE A 188 -8.23 16.39 -0.85
C PHE A 188 -7.47 17.71 -0.92
N THR A 189 -8.03 18.80 -0.37
CA THR A 189 -7.31 20.07 -0.23
C THR A 189 -6.27 19.98 0.87
N GLU A 190 -6.60 19.33 1.99
CA GLU A 190 -5.67 19.08 3.09
C GLU A 190 -4.55 18.13 2.66
N LEU A 191 -4.88 17.02 1.96
CA LEU A 191 -3.90 16.11 1.38
C LEU A 191 -2.92 16.82 0.44
N ALA A 192 -3.43 17.67 -0.47
CA ALA A 192 -2.59 18.43 -1.39
C ALA A 192 -1.72 19.49 -0.68
N GLY A 193 -2.04 19.85 0.56
CA GLY A 193 -1.25 20.76 1.39
C GLY A 193 -0.08 20.08 2.11
N LEU A 194 0.01 18.74 2.08
CA LEU A 194 1.07 18.02 2.81
C LEU A 194 2.45 18.15 2.15
N SER A 195 2.50 18.25 0.82
CA SER A 195 3.73 18.35 0.03
C SER A 195 3.46 18.89 -1.37
N SER A 196 4.52 19.39 -1.99
CA SER A 196 4.55 19.80 -3.39
C SER A 196 4.89 18.67 -4.38
N ARG A 197 5.24 17.47 -3.90
CA ARG A 197 5.53 16.31 -4.75
C ARG A 197 4.24 15.79 -5.42
N PRO A 198 4.34 15.17 -6.61
CA PRO A 198 3.21 14.45 -7.20
C PRO A 198 2.65 13.38 -6.26
N TYR A 199 1.34 13.18 -6.33
CA TYR A 199 0.63 12.16 -5.56
C TYR A 199 0.08 11.05 -6.44
N ALA A 200 -0.17 9.90 -5.83
CA ALA A 200 -1.03 8.86 -6.37
C ALA A 200 -1.89 8.28 -5.25
N ILE A 201 -3.10 7.80 -5.54
CA ILE A 201 -3.84 6.97 -4.59
C ILE A 201 -3.37 5.54 -4.82
N THR A 202 -2.54 5.02 -3.93
CA THR A 202 -2.02 3.64 -4.03
C THR A 202 -3.00 2.61 -3.55
N GLU A 203 -3.89 3.02 -2.65
CA GLU A 203 -4.89 2.15 -2.07
C GLU A 203 -6.10 2.97 -1.62
N THR A 204 -7.29 2.55 -2.05
CA THR A 204 -8.55 3.04 -1.51
C THR A 204 -9.66 2.02 -1.73
N GLY A 205 -10.79 2.25 -1.06
CA GLY A 205 -12.01 1.48 -1.19
C GLY A 205 -13.07 2.03 -0.26
N TYR A 206 -14.29 1.52 -0.39
CA TYR A 206 -15.39 1.87 0.50
C TYR A 206 -16.38 0.71 0.58
N PHE A 207 -16.99 0.51 1.74
CA PHE A 207 -18.00 -0.54 1.91
C PHE A 207 -19.23 -0.27 1.05
N ALA A 208 -19.56 -1.26 0.24
CA ALA A 208 -20.70 -1.23 -0.66
C ALA A 208 -21.92 -1.99 -0.11
N ALA A 209 -21.82 -2.51 1.11
CA ALA A 209 -22.91 -3.07 1.89
C ALA A 209 -22.65 -2.82 3.38
N GLU A 210 -23.70 -2.95 4.20
CA GLU A 210 -23.55 -2.87 5.64
C GLU A 210 -22.63 -3.99 6.14
N GLN A 211 -21.70 -3.66 7.02
CA GLN A 211 -20.81 -4.63 7.67
C GLN A 211 -20.90 -4.43 9.17
N THR A 212 -20.95 -5.52 9.93
CA THR A 212 -20.92 -5.46 11.39
C THR A 212 -19.77 -6.30 11.89
N PHE A 213 -18.89 -5.67 12.68
CA PHE A 213 -17.73 -6.34 13.27
C PHE A 213 -17.85 -6.35 14.79
N GLU A 214 -17.50 -7.48 15.39
CA GLU A 214 -17.35 -7.64 16.83
C GLU A 214 -15.89 -7.38 17.18
N ILE A 215 -15.62 -6.27 17.87
CA ILE A 215 -14.30 -5.85 18.31
C ILE A 215 -14.16 -6.22 19.79
N GLY A 216 -13.79 -7.47 20.06
CA GLY A 216 -13.79 -8.00 21.41
C GLY A 216 -15.19 -8.26 21.97
N PRO A 217 -15.32 -8.62 23.27
CA PRO A 217 -16.58 -9.14 23.82
C PRO A 217 -17.69 -8.09 24.02
N GLU A 218 -17.36 -6.78 23.98
CA GLU A 218 -18.28 -5.72 24.41
C GLU A 218 -18.56 -4.65 23.35
N LEU A 219 -17.83 -4.64 22.23
CA LEU A 219 -17.97 -3.62 21.21
C LEU A 219 -18.39 -4.23 19.88
N THR A 220 -19.57 -3.83 19.41
CA THR A 220 -20.04 -4.10 18.05
C THR A 220 -20.02 -2.79 17.27
N VAL A 221 -19.34 -2.76 16.13
CA VAL A 221 -19.31 -1.61 15.24
C VAL A 221 -20.02 -1.97 13.95
N THR A 222 -21.01 -1.17 13.57
CA THR A 222 -21.72 -1.30 12.30
C THR A 222 -21.28 -0.19 11.35
N PHE A 223 -20.83 -0.60 10.18
CA PHE A 223 -20.47 0.23 9.05
C PHE A 223 -21.64 0.28 8.08
N GLU A 224 -22.26 1.44 7.94
CA GLU A 224 -23.41 1.67 7.05
C GLU A 224 -22.97 1.85 5.59
N GLY A 225 -22.33 0.84 5.02
CA GLY A 225 -21.94 0.82 3.60
C GLY A 225 -23.14 0.62 2.67
N THR A 226 -23.10 1.24 1.49
CA THR A 226 -24.10 1.03 0.44
C THR A 226 -23.45 1.14 -0.95
N PRO A 227 -24.05 0.55 -2.00
CA PRO A 227 -23.50 0.70 -3.36
C PRO A 227 -23.41 2.16 -3.79
N GLN A 228 -24.35 3.00 -3.33
CA GLN A 228 -24.33 4.44 -3.61
C GLN A 228 -23.17 5.14 -2.89
N LYS A 229 -22.92 4.86 -1.60
CA LYS A 229 -21.79 5.46 -0.89
C LYS A 229 -20.44 5.05 -1.50
N GLN A 230 -20.29 3.80 -1.94
CA GLN A 230 -19.09 3.35 -2.67
C GLN A 230 -18.92 4.11 -3.99
N GLN A 231 -19.99 4.25 -4.76
CA GLN A 231 -20.03 5.02 -6.00
C GLN A 231 -19.63 6.50 -5.76
N ASP A 232 -20.22 7.14 -4.75
CA ASP A 232 -19.96 8.55 -4.43
C ASP A 232 -18.52 8.78 -4.00
N TRP A 233 -17.98 7.88 -3.16
CA TRP A 233 -16.58 7.90 -2.76
C TRP A 233 -15.64 7.79 -3.97
N LEU A 234 -15.84 6.77 -4.80
CA LEU A 234 -14.97 6.52 -5.94
C LEU A 234 -15.02 7.67 -6.96
N ALA A 235 -16.22 8.18 -7.26
CA ALA A 235 -16.40 9.32 -8.14
C ALA A 235 -15.72 10.59 -7.58
N TRP A 236 -15.70 10.77 -6.26
CA TRP A 236 -15.00 11.89 -5.62
C TRP A 236 -13.48 11.74 -5.71
N VAL A 237 -12.94 10.56 -5.37
CA VAL A 237 -11.50 10.25 -5.49
C VAL A 237 -11.02 10.51 -6.91
N LEU A 238 -11.69 9.93 -7.91
CA LEU A 238 -11.33 10.04 -9.32
C LEU A 238 -11.38 11.50 -9.82
N ARG A 239 -12.44 12.24 -9.48
CA ARG A 239 -12.56 13.65 -9.83
C ARG A 239 -11.45 14.50 -9.20
N GLU A 240 -11.14 14.28 -7.93
CA GLU A 240 -10.13 15.07 -7.23
C GLU A 240 -8.70 14.70 -7.66
N ALA A 241 -8.47 13.43 -7.99
CA ALA A 241 -7.25 12.95 -8.63
C ALA A 241 -7.03 13.62 -9.99
N ASP A 242 -8.06 13.65 -10.85
CA ASP A 242 -8.01 14.32 -12.16
C ASP A 242 -7.79 15.82 -12.05
N ARG A 243 -8.43 16.46 -11.05
CA ARG A 243 -8.31 17.91 -10.80
C ARG A 243 -6.94 18.32 -10.28
N ARG A 244 -6.23 17.41 -9.60
CA ARG A 244 -4.92 17.68 -8.96
C ARG A 244 -3.73 17.02 -9.67
N ASP A 245 -3.95 16.43 -10.84
CA ASP A 245 -2.91 15.71 -11.60
C ASP A 245 -2.25 14.58 -10.80
N TYR A 246 -3.06 13.81 -10.06
CA TYR A 246 -2.55 12.59 -9.42
C TYR A 246 -2.17 11.58 -10.50
N ARG A 247 -1.06 10.85 -10.28
CA ARG A 247 -0.46 9.97 -11.29
C ARG A 247 -1.32 8.77 -11.62
N PHE A 248 -1.99 8.21 -10.61
CA PHE A 248 -2.96 7.13 -10.77
C PHE A 248 -3.81 7.00 -9.50
N VAL A 249 -4.86 6.19 -9.62
CA VAL A 249 -5.70 5.73 -8.51
C VAL A 249 -5.76 4.21 -8.59
N ILE A 250 -5.66 3.54 -7.43
CA ILE A 250 -5.89 2.11 -7.29
C ILE A 250 -7.06 1.91 -6.31
N ASN A 251 -8.14 1.33 -6.80
CA ASN A 251 -9.14 0.71 -5.94
C ASN A 251 -8.66 -0.70 -5.58
N PHE A 252 -8.35 -0.92 -4.30
CA PHE A 252 -7.54 -2.06 -3.86
C PHE A 252 -8.20 -3.41 -4.13
N VAL A 253 -9.51 -3.50 -3.90
CA VAL A 253 -10.27 -4.74 -4.09
C VAL A 253 -11.19 -4.62 -5.29
N ASN A 254 -10.93 -5.39 -6.34
CA ASN A 254 -11.82 -5.44 -7.50
C ASN A 254 -13.06 -6.29 -7.23
N ARG A 255 -12.91 -7.41 -6.51
CA ARG A 255 -14.00 -8.33 -6.17
C ARG A 255 -14.00 -8.63 -4.68
N ASP A 256 -15.19 -8.60 -4.10
CA ASP A 256 -15.43 -8.90 -2.68
C ASP A 256 -14.72 -10.17 -2.21
N TYR A 257 -14.24 -10.11 -0.97
CA TYR A 257 -13.51 -11.21 -0.34
C TYR A 257 -14.44 -12.25 0.30
N ASP A 258 -15.77 -12.05 0.32
CA ASP A 258 -16.70 -12.94 1.03
C ASP A 258 -16.50 -14.41 0.65
N ALA A 259 -16.48 -14.72 -0.65
CA ALA A 259 -16.28 -16.08 -1.15
C ALA A 259 -14.89 -16.65 -0.81
N LEU A 260 -13.86 -15.80 -0.74
CA LEU A 260 -12.54 -16.20 -0.26
C LEU A 260 -12.58 -16.50 1.24
N CYS A 261 -13.26 -15.68 2.02
CA CYS A 261 -13.38 -15.81 3.47
C CYS A 261 -14.14 -17.06 3.92
N GLU A 262 -15.10 -17.51 3.12
CA GLU A 262 -15.80 -18.79 3.34
C GLU A 262 -14.87 -20.00 3.21
N VAL A 263 -13.88 -19.95 2.30
CA VAL A 263 -13.00 -21.08 2.00
C VAL A 263 -11.70 -21.04 2.79
N ALA A 264 -11.11 -19.85 2.95
CA ALA A 264 -9.79 -19.65 3.54
C ALA A 264 -9.81 -19.28 5.04
N MET A 265 -11.00 -19.15 5.65
CA MET A 265 -11.20 -18.67 7.01
C MET A 265 -10.49 -17.33 7.25
N CYS A 266 -11.06 -16.25 6.69
CA CYS A 266 -10.46 -14.91 6.83
C CYS A 266 -10.23 -14.53 8.31
N THR A 267 -9.06 -13.93 8.56
CA THR A 267 -8.80 -13.20 9.80
C THR A 267 -9.66 -11.95 9.88
N ASP A 268 -9.80 -11.36 11.07
CA ASP A 268 -10.58 -10.14 11.26
C ASP A 268 -10.11 -8.99 10.36
N ALA A 269 -8.80 -8.82 10.19
CA ALA A 269 -8.23 -7.83 9.26
C ALA A 269 -8.69 -8.08 7.82
N GLN A 270 -8.73 -9.34 7.36
CA GLN A 270 -9.20 -9.66 6.01
C GLN A 270 -10.70 -9.34 5.80
N ARG A 271 -11.47 -9.21 6.89
CA ARG A 271 -12.88 -8.82 6.83
C ARG A 271 -13.09 -7.35 6.47
N ASP A 272 -12.07 -6.50 6.68
CA ASP A 272 -12.14 -5.07 6.31
C ASP A 272 -12.41 -4.86 4.82
N TRP A 273 -12.09 -5.86 3.99
CA TRP A 273 -12.29 -5.80 2.54
C TRP A 273 -13.47 -6.63 2.02
N GLN A 274 -14.24 -7.29 2.90
CA GLN A 274 -15.31 -8.23 2.53
C GLN A 274 -16.26 -7.68 1.48
N ALA A 275 -16.80 -6.49 1.73
CA ALA A 275 -17.78 -5.84 0.84
C ALA A 275 -17.25 -4.57 0.16
N THR A 276 -15.98 -4.53 -0.22
CA THR A 276 -15.34 -3.32 -0.82
C THR A 276 -15.11 -3.44 -2.32
N GLY A 277 -15.41 -4.58 -2.93
CA GLY A 277 -15.23 -4.85 -4.35
C GLY A 277 -16.16 -4.04 -5.24
N LEU A 278 -15.68 -3.67 -6.44
CA LEU A 278 -16.53 -3.12 -7.50
C LEU A 278 -17.43 -4.21 -8.12
N ILE A 279 -17.04 -5.47 -7.96
CA ILE A 279 -17.79 -6.66 -8.30
C ILE A 279 -18.08 -7.43 -7.00
N ASN A 280 -19.32 -7.85 -6.79
CA ASN A 280 -19.64 -8.58 -5.58
C ASN A 280 -19.20 -10.05 -5.60
N ALA A 281 -19.37 -10.76 -4.48
CA ALA A 281 -18.97 -12.16 -4.36
C ALA A 281 -19.62 -13.08 -5.41
N ALA A 282 -20.85 -12.77 -5.84
CA ALA A 282 -21.56 -13.51 -6.89
C ALA A 282 -21.11 -13.14 -8.32
N GLY A 283 -20.17 -12.21 -8.49
CA GLY A 283 -19.71 -11.74 -9.80
C GLY A 283 -20.60 -10.66 -10.42
N ASN A 284 -21.56 -10.11 -9.68
CA ASN A 284 -22.42 -9.03 -10.18
C ASN A 284 -21.71 -7.68 -10.03
N PRO A 285 -21.71 -6.84 -11.08
CA PRO A 285 -21.11 -5.51 -11.02
C PRO A 285 -21.92 -4.58 -10.11
N ARG A 286 -21.24 -3.68 -9.39
CA ARG A 286 -21.83 -2.58 -8.62
C ARG A 286 -21.77 -1.28 -9.43
N PRO A 287 -22.57 -0.24 -9.11
CA PRO A 287 -22.55 1.03 -9.84
C PRO A 287 -21.16 1.68 -9.93
N ALA A 288 -20.34 1.53 -8.88
CA ALA A 288 -18.96 2.00 -8.84
C ALA A 288 -18.07 1.42 -9.96
N LEU A 289 -18.37 0.21 -10.46
CA LEU A 289 -17.62 -0.37 -11.57
C LEU A 289 -17.79 0.44 -12.86
N GLU A 290 -19.01 0.89 -13.17
CA GLU A 290 -19.27 1.69 -14.38
C GLU A 290 -18.48 3.01 -14.33
N THR A 291 -18.43 3.66 -13.17
CA THR A 291 -17.61 4.86 -12.97
C THR A 291 -16.13 4.59 -13.19
N TRP A 292 -15.62 3.49 -12.64
CA TRP A 292 -14.24 3.07 -12.82
C TRP A 292 -13.90 2.80 -14.30
N GLU A 293 -14.74 2.04 -14.99
CA GLU A 293 -14.55 1.67 -16.40
C GLU A 293 -14.60 2.90 -17.31
N ASN A 294 -15.53 3.83 -17.06
CA ASN A 294 -15.63 5.08 -17.80
C ASN A 294 -14.37 5.94 -17.65
N ASP A 295 -13.82 6.03 -16.44
CA ASP A 295 -12.60 6.81 -16.21
C ASP A 295 -11.35 6.11 -16.76
N LEU A 296 -11.27 4.78 -16.66
CA LEU A 296 -10.19 3.98 -17.24
C LEU A 296 -10.17 4.05 -18.79
N ALA A 297 -11.35 4.21 -19.42
CA ALA A 297 -11.47 4.35 -20.86
C ALA A 297 -11.04 5.73 -21.40
N ARG A 298 -10.78 6.71 -20.52
CA ARG A 298 -10.30 8.03 -20.93
C ARG A 298 -8.88 7.91 -21.51
N PRO A 299 -8.51 8.76 -22.49
CA PRO A 299 -7.14 8.81 -22.99
C PRO A 299 -6.16 9.13 -21.85
N LEU A 300 -5.07 8.36 -21.78
CA LEU A 300 -3.97 8.66 -20.85
C LEU A 300 -3.45 10.07 -21.14
N ARG A 301 -3.46 10.93 -20.11
CA ARG A 301 -2.78 12.22 -20.16
C ARG A 301 -1.27 11.95 -20.12
N ARG A 302 -0.56 12.46 -21.13
CA ARG A 302 0.90 12.37 -21.24
C ARG A 302 1.54 13.64 -20.71
#